data_AF-G8RJ71-F1
#
_entry.id   AF-G8RJ71-F1
#
_cell.length_a   1.000
_cell.length_b   1.000
_cell.length_c   1.000
_cell.angle_alpha   90.00
_cell.angle_beta   90.00
_cell.angle_gamma   90.00
#
_symmetry.space_group_name_H-M   'P 1'
#
loop_
_entity.id
_entity.type
_entity.pdbx_description
1 polymer ?
#
loop_
_entity_poly.entity_id
_entity_poly.type
_entity_poly.pdbx_seq_one_letter_code
_entity_poly.pdbx_strand_id
1 'polypeptide(L)'
;MVAPLIQYDLFGEMEAAENAAQTAAGARSAAARSFLTETPWPDLLGWWLHREAIEAKLDRGEAKANYRRGPAGKPGWAWAIWRDGLRFEAGDSWQGWDQRPRWCIPWTELRGLRDSHPEVTAQLCTLAGGRGHPNSAGWRWWTDPFVLHPDGWDSTYLEAEQHTDWYDGCARPKTAYADRLEAWRLVLGVVGGPAALAVTETGQ
;
A
#
# COMPACT_ATOMS: atom_id res chain seq x y z
N MET A 1 19.75 54.01 26.95
CA MET A 1 19.91 52.95 25.94
C MET A 1 18.68 52.07 26.01
N VAL A 2 17.80 52.17 25.01
CA VAL A 2 16.57 51.37 24.94
C VAL A 2 16.94 50.11 24.16
N ALA A 3 16.83 48.94 24.80
CA ALA A 3 16.97 47.66 24.10
C ALA A 3 15.89 47.58 23.01
N PRO A 4 16.21 47.16 21.77
CA PRO A 4 15.19 47.00 20.75
C PRO A 4 14.21 45.92 21.23
N LEU A 5 12.93 46.29 21.35
CA LEU A 5 11.86 45.32 21.52
C LEU A 5 11.87 44.44 20.26
N ILE A 6 12.35 43.22 20.39
CA ILE A 6 12.13 42.17 19.38
C ILE A 6 10.63 41.86 19.47
N GLN A 7 9.84 42.56 18.67
CA GLN A 7 8.43 42.24 18.49
C GLN A 7 8.40 40.99 17.61
N TYR A 8 8.36 39.81 18.25
CA TYR A 8 8.21 38.55 17.55
C TYR A 8 6.94 38.61 16.70
N ASP A 9 7.08 38.46 15.39
CA ASP A 9 5.95 38.27 14.48
C ASP A 9 5.44 36.83 14.66
N LEU A 10 4.80 36.59 15.81
CA LEU A 10 4.28 35.29 16.20
C LEU A 10 3.19 34.79 15.24
N PHE A 11 2.53 35.70 14.50
CA PHE A 11 1.54 35.34 13.50
C PHE A 11 2.19 34.86 12.21
N GLY A 12 3.21 35.58 11.71
CA GLY A 12 3.98 35.15 10.54
C GLY A 12 4.73 33.83 10.79
N GLU A 13 5.29 33.63 11.98
CA GLU A 13 5.95 32.37 12.37
C GLU A 13 4.95 31.20 12.47
N MET A 14 3.76 31.43 13.01
CA MET A 14 2.70 30.43 13.09
C MET A 14 2.17 30.05 11.70
N GLU A 15 1.88 31.02 10.84
CA GLU A 15 1.43 30.78 9.46
C GLU A 15 2.50 30.05 8.64
N ALA A 16 3.78 30.42 8.81
CA ALA A 16 4.89 29.71 8.17
C ALA A 16 5.01 28.26 8.67
N ALA A 17 4.85 28.03 9.98
CA ALA A 17 4.88 26.70 10.57
C ALA A 17 3.70 25.82 10.09
N GLU A 18 2.49 26.38 10.01
CA GLU A 18 1.31 25.71 9.49
C GLU A 18 1.47 25.34 8.00
N ASN A 19 1.96 26.28 7.18
CA ASN A 19 2.24 26.04 5.76
C ASN A 19 3.33 24.96 5.57
N ALA A 20 4.38 24.98 6.39
CA ALA A 20 5.43 23.96 6.37
C ALA A 20 4.87 22.58 6.77
N ALA A 21 4.04 22.53 7.83
CA ALA A 21 3.40 21.30 8.29
C ALA A 21 2.46 20.71 7.22
N GLN A 22 1.68 21.57 6.54
CA GLN A 22 0.79 21.18 5.46
C GLN A 22 1.57 20.65 4.25
N THR A 23 2.66 21.32 3.87
CA THR A 23 3.55 20.87 2.79
C THR A 23 4.17 19.52 3.12
N ALA A 24 4.64 19.34 4.35
CA ALA A 24 5.20 18.07 4.82
C ALA A 24 4.14 16.96 4.87
N ALA A 25 2.90 17.26 5.27
CA ALA A 25 1.79 16.32 5.20
C ALA A 25 1.48 15.90 3.75
N GLY A 26 1.46 16.87 2.82
CA GLY A 26 1.29 16.60 1.39
C GLY A 26 2.38 15.71 0.82
N ALA A 27 3.65 15.97 1.18
CA ALA A 27 4.78 15.14 0.75
C ALA A 27 4.68 13.69 1.29
N ARG A 28 4.29 13.51 2.56
CA ARG A 28 4.08 12.18 3.16
C ARG A 28 2.92 11.44 2.51
N SER A 29 1.81 12.13 2.24
CA SER A 29 0.69 11.55 1.52
C SER A 29 1.09 11.14 0.10
N ALA A 30 1.86 11.96 -0.62
CA ALA A 30 2.38 11.60 -1.92
C ALA A 30 3.28 10.35 -1.85
N ALA A 31 4.17 10.27 -0.86
CA ALA A 31 5.02 9.10 -0.64
C ALA A 31 4.20 7.83 -0.34
N ALA A 32 3.15 7.92 0.48
CA ALA A 32 2.24 6.79 0.74
C ALA A 32 1.57 6.28 -0.54
N ARG A 33 1.12 7.19 -1.42
CA ARG A 33 0.54 6.80 -2.71
C ARG A 33 1.58 6.15 -3.60
N SER A 34 2.77 6.75 -3.74
CA SER A 34 3.88 6.16 -4.49
C SER A 34 4.23 4.76 -4.00
N PHE A 35 4.32 4.56 -2.69
CA PHE A 35 4.50 3.24 -2.09
C PHE A 35 3.43 2.25 -2.54
N LEU A 36 2.14 2.60 -2.39
CA LEU A 36 1.02 1.73 -2.75
C LEU A 36 0.91 1.45 -4.25
N THR A 37 1.43 2.33 -5.12
CA THR A 37 1.34 2.19 -6.58
C THR A 37 2.58 1.61 -7.25
N GLU A 38 3.79 1.99 -6.81
CA GLU A 38 5.05 1.59 -7.45
C GLU A 38 5.48 0.19 -7.02
N THR A 39 5.28 -0.14 -5.75
CA THR A 39 5.50 -1.48 -5.19
C THR A 39 4.30 -1.83 -4.31
N PRO A 40 3.17 -2.21 -4.93
CA PRO A 40 1.94 -2.48 -4.20
C PRO A 40 2.19 -3.49 -3.08
N TRP A 41 1.65 -3.22 -1.90
CA TRP A 41 1.65 -4.19 -0.80
C TRP A 41 0.99 -5.48 -1.30
N PRO A 42 1.67 -6.65 -1.23
CA PRO A 42 1.16 -7.89 -1.82
C PRO A 42 -0.27 -8.26 -1.42
N ASP A 43 -0.64 -8.00 -0.17
CA ASP A 43 -1.96 -8.33 0.32
C ASP A 43 -3.01 -7.24 0.06
N LEU A 44 -2.70 -6.13 -0.63
CA LEU A 44 -3.60 -4.98 -0.77
C LEU A 44 -4.97 -5.37 -1.39
N LEU A 45 -4.97 -6.14 -2.48
CA LEU A 45 -6.21 -6.62 -3.10
C LEU A 45 -6.97 -7.58 -2.17
N GLY A 46 -6.25 -8.48 -1.51
CA GLY A 46 -6.82 -9.38 -0.51
C GLY A 46 -7.42 -8.63 0.67
N TRP A 47 -6.73 -7.61 1.17
CA TRP A 47 -7.13 -6.77 2.30
C TRP A 47 -8.36 -5.95 1.94
N TRP A 48 -8.44 -5.45 0.71
CA TRP A 48 -9.61 -4.72 0.23
C TRP A 48 -10.90 -5.55 0.35
N LEU A 49 -10.85 -6.83 -0.01
CA LEU A 49 -12.02 -7.71 -0.03
C LEU A 49 -12.21 -8.50 1.27
N HIS A 50 -11.13 -8.79 1.99
CA HIS A 50 -11.10 -9.66 3.18
C HIS A 50 -10.35 -9.00 4.35
N ARG A 51 -10.62 -7.71 4.61
CA ARG A 51 -9.91 -6.92 5.64
C ARG A 51 -9.85 -7.60 6.99
N GLU A 52 -10.96 -8.16 7.46
CA GLU A 52 -11.06 -8.78 8.79
C GLU A 52 -10.15 -10.00 8.88
N ALA A 53 -10.05 -10.80 7.81
CA ALA A 53 -9.20 -11.97 7.78
C ALA A 53 -7.71 -11.63 7.74
N ILE A 54 -7.34 -10.49 7.15
CA ILE A 54 -5.95 -10.02 7.11
C ILE A 54 -5.60 -9.30 8.40
N GLU A 55 -6.45 -8.41 8.89
CA GLU A 55 -6.24 -7.67 10.15
C GLU A 55 -6.23 -8.60 11.37
N ALA A 56 -7.07 -9.64 11.43
CA ALA A 56 -7.08 -10.60 12.54
C ALA A 56 -5.78 -11.44 12.65
N LYS A 57 -5.01 -11.57 11.56
CA LYS A 57 -3.71 -12.26 11.61
C LYS A 57 -2.61 -11.40 12.25
N LEU A 58 -2.85 -10.11 12.45
CA LEU A 58 -1.85 -9.13 12.91
C LEU A 58 -1.70 -9.06 14.43
N ASP A 59 -2.60 -9.73 15.19
CA ASP A 59 -2.70 -9.64 16.65
C ASP A 59 -1.47 -10.17 17.44
N ARG A 60 -0.52 -10.85 16.79
CA ARG A 60 0.69 -11.38 17.47
C ARG A 60 1.93 -10.49 17.37
N GLY A 61 1.82 -9.33 16.70
CA GLY A 61 2.95 -8.45 16.46
C GLY A 61 3.88 -8.99 15.37
N GLU A 62 4.28 -8.09 14.49
CA GLU A 62 5.36 -8.27 13.50
C GLU A 62 5.02 -9.21 12.34
N ALA A 63 4.49 -8.62 11.25
CA ALA A 63 5.10 -8.98 9.98
C ALA A 63 6.51 -8.36 9.98
N LYS A 64 7.55 -9.20 9.87
CA LYS A 64 8.94 -8.73 9.65
C LYS A 64 8.93 -7.68 8.55
N ALA A 65 9.76 -6.65 8.68
CA ALA A 65 9.93 -5.69 7.60
C ALA A 65 10.21 -6.45 6.30
N ASN A 66 9.47 -6.12 5.25
CA ASN A 66 9.67 -6.62 3.91
C ASN A 66 10.26 -5.50 3.08
N TYR A 67 11.01 -5.86 2.04
CA TYR A 67 11.57 -4.90 1.11
C TYR A 67 11.45 -5.41 -0.31
N ARG A 68 11.15 -4.51 -1.23
CA ARG A 68 11.04 -4.77 -2.66
C ARG A 68 11.64 -3.60 -3.40
N ARG A 69 12.57 -3.87 -4.31
CA ARG A 69 13.19 -2.84 -5.16
C ARG A 69 12.14 -2.20 -6.05
N GLY A 70 12.34 -0.92 -6.39
CA GLY A 70 11.52 -0.23 -7.37
C GLY A 70 11.88 -0.65 -8.79
N PRO A 71 11.04 -0.32 -9.78
CA PRO A 71 11.30 -0.64 -11.17
C PRO A 71 12.53 0.11 -11.70
N ALA A 72 13.23 -0.50 -12.67
CA ALA A 72 14.35 0.11 -13.39
C ALA A 72 15.50 0.61 -12.49
N GLY A 73 15.80 -0.14 -11.42
CA GLY A 73 16.92 0.17 -10.52
C GLY A 73 16.64 1.33 -9.55
N LYS A 74 15.40 1.83 -9.46
CA LYS A 74 15.02 2.81 -8.44
C LYS A 74 15.06 2.21 -7.03
N PRO A 75 15.35 3.03 -5.99
CA PRO A 75 15.17 2.59 -4.62
C PRO A 75 13.72 2.14 -4.44
N GLY A 76 13.56 1.01 -3.76
CA GLY A 76 12.27 0.40 -3.54
C GLY A 76 11.58 0.93 -2.31
N TRP A 77 10.72 0.09 -1.75
CA TRP A 77 10.01 0.41 -0.51
C TRP A 77 10.17 -0.72 0.48
N ALA A 78 10.44 -0.34 1.72
CA ALA A 78 10.32 -1.20 2.87
C ALA A 78 8.92 -1.03 3.47
N TRP A 79 8.30 -2.12 3.90
CA TRP A 79 7.00 -2.06 4.58
C TRP A 79 6.89 -3.09 5.69
N ALA A 80 6.04 -2.79 6.66
CA ALA A 80 5.69 -3.72 7.73
C ALA A 80 4.21 -3.56 8.05
N ILE A 81 3.56 -4.68 8.38
CA ILE A 81 2.17 -4.68 8.80
C ILE A 81 2.16 -4.73 10.33
N TRP A 82 1.43 -3.81 10.96
CA TRP A 82 1.38 -3.69 12.42
C TRP A 82 -0.06 -3.44 12.91
N ARG A 83 -0.26 -3.43 14.23
CA ARG A 83 -1.58 -3.21 14.83
C ARG A 83 -2.16 -1.82 14.55
N ASP A 84 -1.30 -0.83 14.30
CA ASP A 84 -1.70 0.57 14.09
C ASP A 84 -1.93 0.91 12.62
N GLY A 85 -1.29 0.20 11.70
CA GLY A 85 -1.40 0.47 10.28
C GLY A 85 -0.40 -0.26 9.41
N LEU A 86 -0.38 0.16 8.15
CA LEU A 86 0.60 -0.24 7.15
C LEU A 86 1.77 0.73 7.21
N ARG A 87 2.92 0.22 7.67
CA ARG A 87 4.15 1.01 7.76
C ARG A 87 4.93 0.95 6.47
N PHE A 88 5.57 2.05 6.10
CA PHE A 88 6.35 2.14 4.88
C PHE A 88 7.52 3.13 5.00
N GLU A 89 8.56 2.91 4.21
CA GLU A 89 9.71 3.80 4.12
C GLU A 89 10.43 3.58 2.79
N ALA A 90 10.95 4.65 2.18
CA ALA A 90 11.71 4.53 0.95
C ALA A 90 13.03 3.81 1.22
N GLY A 91 13.44 2.95 0.30
CA GLY A 91 14.59 2.04 0.47
C GLY A 91 15.93 2.73 0.65
N ASP A 92 16.06 3.97 0.21
CA ASP A 92 17.24 4.82 0.39
C ASP A 92 17.32 5.45 1.79
N SER A 93 16.18 5.62 2.46
CA SER A 93 16.07 6.14 3.83
C SER A 93 15.95 5.05 4.90
N TRP A 94 15.51 3.85 4.52
CA TRP A 94 15.26 2.76 5.46
C TRP A 94 16.55 2.20 6.05
N GLN A 95 16.59 2.09 7.38
CA GLN A 95 17.78 1.74 8.15
C GLN A 95 18.09 0.23 8.19
N GLY A 96 17.30 -0.61 7.50
CA GLY A 96 17.53 -2.04 7.35
C GLY A 96 16.60 -2.92 8.20
N TRP A 97 16.80 -4.24 8.10
CA TRP A 97 15.85 -5.27 8.58
C TRP A 97 15.55 -5.23 10.08
N ASP A 98 16.46 -4.68 10.89
CA ASP A 98 16.29 -4.55 12.33
C ASP A 98 15.48 -3.29 12.72
N GLN A 99 15.14 -2.44 11.75
CA GLN A 99 14.44 -1.18 11.95
C GLN A 99 13.07 -1.23 11.30
N ARG A 100 12.07 -0.77 12.05
CA ARG A 100 10.71 -0.65 11.54
C ARG A 100 10.64 0.57 10.60
N PRO A 101 9.93 0.46 9.46
CA PRO A 101 9.70 1.61 8.61
C PRO A 101 9.04 2.75 9.39
N ARG A 102 9.56 3.97 9.20
CA ARG A 102 9.21 5.17 10.00
C ARG A 102 7.77 5.65 9.84
N TRP A 103 7.22 5.57 8.63
CA TRP A 103 5.92 6.16 8.31
C TRP A 103 4.82 5.11 8.42
N CYS A 104 3.63 5.54 8.83
CA CYS A 104 2.48 4.66 8.99
C CYS A 104 1.24 5.27 8.32
N ILE A 105 0.56 4.46 7.50
CA ILE A 105 -0.81 4.72 7.05
C ILE A 105 -1.74 3.99 8.03
N PRO A 106 -2.48 4.70 8.90
CA PRO A 106 -3.32 4.06 9.90
C PRO A 106 -4.40 3.18 9.26
N TRP A 107 -4.79 2.10 9.93
CA TRP A 107 -5.87 1.25 9.41
C TRP A 107 -7.19 2.01 9.24
N THR A 108 -7.46 2.99 10.10
CA THR A 108 -8.63 3.87 9.97
C THR A 108 -8.61 4.66 8.66
N GLU A 109 -7.43 5.11 8.23
CA GLU A 109 -7.26 5.87 7.00
C GLU A 109 -7.48 4.99 5.77
N LEU A 110 -6.83 3.82 5.71
CA LEU A 110 -7.04 2.88 4.61
C LEU A 110 -8.49 2.40 4.54
N ARG A 111 -9.13 2.13 5.69
CA ARG A 111 -10.57 1.78 5.73
C ARG A 111 -11.43 2.93 5.22
N GLY A 112 -11.15 4.17 5.61
CA GLY A 112 -11.85 5.34 5.09
C GLY A 112 -11.71 5.50 3.57
N LEU A 113 -10.50 5.30 3.03
CA LEU A 113 -10.27 5.31 1.59
C LEU A 113 -11.10 4.23 0.88
N ARG A 114 -11.09 3.00 1.39
CA ARG A 114 -11.89 1.91 0.84
C ARG A 114 -13.39 2.22 0.90
N ASP A 115 -13.86 2.65 2.06
CA ASP A 115 -15.28 2.84 2.34
C ASP A 115 -15.85 4.05 1.57
N SER A 116 -15.00 4.98 1.12
CA SER A 116 -15.38 6.06 0.18
C SER A 116 -15.49 5.62 -1.29
N HIS A 117 -15.13 4.38 -1.62
CA HIS A 117 -15.22 3.81 -2.98
C HIS A 117 -16.05 2.50 -2.99
N PRO A 118 -17.34 2.56 -2.61
CA PRO A 118 -18.22 1.39 -2.59
C PRO A 118 -18.41 0.78 -3.99
N GLU A 119 -18.37 1.59 -5.05
CA GLU A 119 -18.47 1.15 -6.44
C GLU A 119 -17.30 0.28 -6.87
N VAL A 120 -16.07 0.64 -6.48
CA VAL A 120 -14.87 -0.17 -6.72
C VAL A 120 -14.98 -1.48 -5.94
N THR A 121 -15.40 -1.42 -4.67
CA THR A 121 -15.59 -2.61 -3.84
C THR A 121 -16.61 -3.58 -4.47
N ALA A 122 -17.72 -3.09 -5.01
CA ALA A 122 -18.73 -3.91 -5.67
C ALA A 122 -18.20 -4.58 -6.95
N GLN A 123 -17.41 -3.86 -7.76
CA GLN A 123 -16.77 -4.42 -8.96
C GLN A 123 -15.75 -5.50 -8.58
N LEU A 124 -14.92 -5.24 -7.56
CA LEU A 124 -13.95 -6.21 -7.06
C LEU A 124 -14.63 -7.48 -6.55
N CYS A 125 -15.74 -7.38 -5.81
CA CYS A 125 -16.53 -8.54 -5.40
C CYS A 125 -17.03 -9.37 -6.61
N THR A 126 -17.41 -8.70 -7.71
CA THR A 126 -17.86 -9.38 -8.94
C THR A 126 -16.71 -10.12 -9.64
N LEU A 127 -15.54 -9.49 -9.74
CA LEU A 127 -14.33 -10.09 -10.31
C LEU A 127 -13.83 -11.27 -9.47
N ALA A 128 -13.83 -11.10 -8.14
CA ALA A 128 -13.41 -12.10 -7.17
C ALA A 128 -14.45 -13.23 -6.95
N GLY A 129 -15.67 -13.10 -7.47
CA GLY A 129 -16.71 -14.13 -7.36
C GLY A 129 -16.21 -15.50 -7.83
N GLY A 130 -16.21 -16.50 -6.95
CA GLY A 130 -15.73 -17.85 -7.27
C GLY A 130 -14.21 -18.00 -7.41
N ARG A 131 -13.42 -16.99 -6.99
CA ARG A 131 -11.94 -17.05 -6.95
C ARG A 131 -11.39 -17.58 -5.61
N GLY A 132 -12.27 -17.84 -4.63
CA GLY A 132 -11.90 -18.38 -3.32
C GLY A 132 -11.42 -17.30 -2.34
N HIS A 133 -10.85 -17.72 -1.21
CA HIS A 133 -10.26 -16.82 -0.22
C HIS A 133 -8.78 -16.58 -0.54
N PRO A 134 -8.17 -15.44 -0.16
CA PRO A 134 -6.71 -15.22 -0.24
C PRO A 134 -5.82 -16.31 0.38
N ASN A 135 -6.39 -17.16 1.24
CA ASN A 135 -5.67 -18.24 1.94
C ASN A 135 -6.01 -19.62 1.38
N SER A 136 -6.79 -19.70 0.30
CA SER A 136 -7.19 -20.96 -0.32
C SER A 136 -6.19 -21.40 -1.38
N ALA A 137 -6.32 -22.63 -1.90
CA ALA A 137 -5.45 -23.13 -2.96
C ALA A 137 -5.41 -22.22 -4.23
N GLY A 138 -6.49 -21.49 -4.49
CA GLY A 138 -6.58 -20.48 -5.56
C GLY A 138 -5.92 -19.13 -5.24
N TRP A 139 -4.98 -19.09 -4.29
CA TRP A 139 -4.34 -17.87 -3.78
C TRP A 139 -3.67 -17.01 -4.88
N ARG A 140 -3.27 -17.59 -6.01
CA ARG A 140 -2.61 -16.86 -7.12
C ARG A 140 -3.42 -15.69 -7.68
N TRP A 141 -4.74 -15.77 -7.61
CA TRP A 141 -5.61 -14.66 -7.95
C TRP A 141 -5.29 -13.39 -7.14
N TRP A 142 -4.84 -13.56 -5.90
CA TRP A 142 -4.58 -12.50 -4.94
C TRP A 142 -3.15 -11.96 -5.01
N THR A 143 -2.28 -12.60 -5.78
CA THR A 143 -0.89 -12.15 -5.97
C THR A 143 -0.86 -10.79 -6.66
N ASP A 144 0.03 -9.92 -6.19
CA ASP A 144 0.22 -8.60 -6.77
C ASP A 144 0.95 -8.64 -8.13
N PRO A 145 0.66 -7.74 -9.07
CA PRO A 145 1.21 -7.79 -10.42
C PRO A 145 2.68 -7.40 -10.47
N PHE A 146 3.24 -6.78 -9.43
CA PHE A 146 4.65 -6.39 -9.43
C PHE A 146 5.57 -7.60 -9.40
N VAL A 147 5.15 -8.75 -8.84
CA VAL A 147 5.96 -9.98 -8.92
C VAL A 147 6.19 -10.46 -10.36
N LEU A 148 5.43 -9.94 -11.32
CA LEU A 148 5.59 -10.22 -12.75
C LEU A 148 6.53 -9.24 -13.47
N HIS A 149 7.06 -8.24 -12.75
CA HIS A 149 8.12 -7.38 -13.26
C HIS A 149 9.39 -8.21 -13.51
N PRO A 150 10.27 -7.81 -14.45
CA PRO A 150 11.55 -8.49 -14.67
C PRO A 150 12.44 -8.66 -13.41
N ASP A 151 12.23 -7.80 -12.40
CA ASP A 151 12.93 -7.84 -11.11
C ASP A 151 12.21 -8.72 -10.06
N GLY A 152 10.98 -9.12 -10.35
CA GLY A 152 10.08 -9.84 -9.45
C GLY A 152 10.24 -11.36 -9.58
N TRP A 153 9.99 -11.90 -10.77
CA TRP A 153 10.15 -13.31 -11.15
C TRP A 153 10.69 -13.42 -12.58
N ASP A 154 11.19 -14.60 -12.95
CA ASP A 154 11.60 -14.88 -14.33
C ASP A 154 10.43 -14.70 -15.30
N SER A 155 10.70 -14.21 -16.53
CA SER A 155 9.68 -13.99 -17.57
C SER A 155 8.77 -15.19 -17.86
N THR A 156 9.26 -16.41 -17.63
CA THR A 156 8.47 -17.65 -17.73
C THR A 156 7.29 -17.70 -16.76
N TYR A 157 7.35 -16.98 -15.64
CA TYR A 157 6.21 -16.87 -14.72
C TYR A 157 5.09 -16.02 -15.29
N LEU A 158 5.38 -14.96 -16.06
CA LEU A 158 4.35 -14.14 -16.70
C LEU A 158 3.55 -14.95 -17.72
N GLU A 159 4.24 -15.80 -18.49
CA GLU A 159 3.60 -16.74 -19.41
C GLU A 159 2.74 -17.72 -18.63
N ALA A 160 3.32 -18.34 -17.60
CA ALA A 160 2.65 -19.33 -16.75
C ALA A 160 1.38 -18.81 -16.05
N GLU A 161 1.35 -17.55 -15.64
CA GLU A 161 0.19 -16.93 -15.00
C GLU A 161 -1.03 -16.78 -15.92
N GLN A 162 -0.85 -16.97 -17.24
CA GLN A 162 -1.93 -17.03 -18.24
C GLN A 162 -2.50 -18.46 -18.40
N HIS A 163 -1.83 -19.48 -17.86
CA HIS A 163 -2.29 -20.87 -17.92
C HIS A 163 -3.43 -21.11 -16.92
N THR A 164 -4.51 -21.71 -17.39
CA THR A 164 -5.73 -21.89 -16.60
C THR A 164 -5.56 -22.86 -15.44
N ASP A 165 -4.68 -23.83 -15.62
CA ASP A 165 -4.27 -24.89 -14.72
C ASP A 165 -3.47 -24.38 -13.51
N TRP A 166 -3.08 -23.10 -13.50
CA TRP A 166 -2.38 -22.49 -12.37
C TRP A 166 -3.34 -21.95 -11.30
N TYR A 167 -4.63 -21.83 -11.60
CA TYR A 167 -5.65 -21.32 -10.69
C TYR A 167 -6.45 -22.47 -10.06
N ASP A 168 -5.80 -23.30 -9.25
CA ASP A 168 -6.43 -24.44 -8.57
C ASP A 168 -7.61 -24.00 -7.68
N GLY A 169 -8.72 -24.73 -7.74
CA GLY A 169 -9.93 -24.43 -6.95
C GLY A 169 -10.67 -23.15 -7.38
N CYS A 170 -10.28 -22.54 -8.51
CA CYS A 170 -10.93 -21.37 -9.08
C CYS A 170 -12.10 -21.78 -9.98
N ALA A 171 -13.28 -21.16 -9.80
CA ALA A 171 -14.48 -21.52 -10.57
C ALA A 171 -14.42 -21.07 -12.05
N ARG A 172 -13.59 -20.06 -12.38
CA ARG A 172 -13.53 -19.43 -13.71
C ARG A 172 -12.10 -19.25 -14.24
N PRO A 173 -11.22 -20.27 -14.22
CA PRO A 173 -9.77 -20.10 -14.39
C PRO A 173 -9.38 -19.42 -15.71
N LYS A 174 -10.19 -19.59 -16.77
CA LYS A 174 -10.01 -18.97 -18.10
C LYS A 174 -9.92 -17.45 -18.09
N THR A 175 -10.60 -16.76 -17.16
CA THR A 175 -10.57 -15.30 -17.06
C THR A 175 -9.78 -14.80 -15.85
N ALA A 176 -9.17 -15.72 -15.08
CA ALA A 176 -8.52 -15.38 -13.81
C ALA A 176 -7.34 -14.41 -13.97
N TYR A 177 -6.56 -14.53 -15.04
CA TYR A 177 -5.45 -13.60 -15.26
C TYR A 177 -5.95 -12.17 -15.58
N ALA A 178 -6.85 -12.06 -16.56
CA ALA A 178 -7.37 -10.77 -17.02
C ALA A 178 -8.19 -10.06 -15.94
N ASP A 179 -9.10 -10.78 -15.28
CA ASP A 179 -9.92 -10.20 -14.22
C ASP A 179 -9.03 -9.75 -13.04
N ARG A 180 -7.89 -10.42 -12.77
CA ARG A 180 -6.95 -10.04 -11.70
C ARG A 180 -6.26 -8.73 -12.03
N LEU A 181 -5.76 -8.57 -13.26
CA LEU A 181 -5.15 -7.33 -13.70
C LEU A 181 -6.14 -6.17 -13.61
N GLU A 182 -7.39 -6.40 -13.98
CA GLU A 182 -8.46 -5.42 -13.84
C GLU A 182 -8.74 -5.08 -12.36
N ALA A 183 -8.80 -6.09 -11.48
CA ALA A 183 -8.96 -5.87 -10.05
C ALA A 183 -7.84 -5.01 -9.45
N TRP A 184 -6.58 -5.30 -9.81
CA TRP A 184 -5.45 -4.47 -9.42
C TRP A 184 -5.51 -3.08 -10.03
N ARG A 185 -5.88 -2.94 -11.30
CA ARG A 185 -6.05 -1.62 -11.95
C ARG A 185 -7.05 -0.74 -11.19
N LEU A 186 -8.17 -1.33 -10.75
CA LEU A 186 -9.19 -0.64 -9.96
C LEU A 186 -8.63 -0.18 -8.61
N VAL A 187 -8.02 -1.08 -7.83
CA VAL A 187 -7.47 -0.75 -6.50
C VAL A 187 -6.34 0.26 -6.60
N LEU A 188 -5.41 0.07 -7.53
CA LEU A 188 -4.29 0.98 -7.79
C LEU A 188 -4.78 2.36 -8.27
N GLY A 189 -5.86 2.40 -9.04
CA GLY A 189 -6.52 3.64 -9.45
C GLY A 189 -7.05 4.44 -8.26
N VAL A 190 -7.57 3.77 -7.22
CA VAL A 190 -8.06 4.44 -6.01
C VAL A 190 -6.89 4.93 -5.14
N VAL A 191 -5.94 4.04 -4.80
CA VAL A 191 -4.81 4.41 -3.92
C VAL A 191 -3.85 5.41 -4.58
N GLY A 192 -3.77 5.42 -5.91
CA GLY A 192 -3.03 6.42 -6.68
C GLY A 192 -3.80 7.72 -6.92
N GLY A 193 -5.06 7.80 -6.48
CA GLY A 193 -5.93 8.94 -6.70
C GLY A 193 -5.47 10.24 -5.99
N PRO A 194 -6.15 11.37 -6.26
CA PRO A 194 -5.78 12.67 -5.71
C PRO A 194 -6.08 12.80 -4.21
N ALA A 195 -6.90 11.91 -3.64
CA ALA A 195 -7.26 11.91 -2.23
C ALA A 195 -6.01 11.89 -1.34
N ALA A 196 -5.99 12.77 -0.33
CA ALA A 196 -4.92 12.79 0.65
C ALA A 196 -5.03 11.57 1.57
N LEU A 197 -3.89 11.01 1.94
CA LEU A 197 -3.77 9.96 2.94
C LEU A 197 -3.09 10.53 4.17
N ALA A 198 -3.75 10.45 5.32
CA ALA A 198 -3.13 10.76 6.59
C ALA A 198 -1.99 9.78 6.87
N VAL A 199 -0.79 10.33 7.10
CA VAL A 199 0.42 9.56 7.41
C VAL A 199 1.01 10.07 8.71
N THR A 200 1.17 9.17 9.67
CA THR A 200 1.77 9.46 10.97
C THR A 200 3.22 9.02 11.00
N GLU A 201 4.05 9.81 11.68
CA GLU A 201 5.39 9.37 12.05
C GLU A 201 5.30 8.48 13.30
N THR A 202 5.93 7.30 13.27
CA THR A 202 6.04 6.49 14.48
C THR A 202 7.36 6.81 15.19
N GLY A 203 7.29 7.13 16.49
CA GLY A 203 8.48 7.19 17.33
C GLY A 203 9.18 5.82 17.36
N GLN A 204 10.52 5.85 17.35
CA GLN A 204 11.39 4.67 17.37
C GLN A 204 11.05 3.70 18.50
#